data_AF-H6N840-F1
#
_entry.id   AF-H6N840-F1
#
_cell.length_a   1.000
_cell.length_b   1.000
_cell.length_c   1.000
_cell.angle_alpha   90.00
_cell.angle_beta   90.00
_cell.angle_gamma   90.00
#
_symmetry.space_group_name_H-M   'P 1'
#
loop_
_entity.id
_entity.type
_entity.pdbx_description
1 polymer ?
#
loop_
_entity_poly.entity_id
_entity_poly.type
_entity_poly.pdbx_seq_one_letter_code
_entity_poly.pdbx_strand_id
1 'polypeptide(L)'
;MKRGRILLGIGGAGVTTLAALFGTSQIKERNYQTKMRKFRETAKRVNGYLSSTGWGDAKLYDPEHVMWNKKFSYFESSMWNDAKFTHLPKEAKNSLDDFKNFCFETIELNAKDVLGNDLSASNIAPTKGYWDYCLETDHGLRQLMNK
;
A
#
# COMPACT_ATOMS: atom_id res chain seq x y z
N MET A 1 20.30 50.66 -24.85
CA MET A 1 19.03 49.90 -24.79
C MET A 1 19.31 48.44 -25.15
N LYS A 2 19.17 47.49 -24.21
CA LYS A 2 19.15 46.05 -24.50
C LYS A 2 17.84 45.49 -23.94
N ARG A 3 16.92 45.13 -24.85
CA ARG A 3 15.65 44.46 -24.52
C ARG A 3 15.94 42.97 -24.32
N GLY A 4 15.88 42.49 -23.07
CA GLY A 4 15.94 41.08 -22.76
C GLY A 4 14.65 40.37 -23.15
N ARG A 5 14.76 39.31 -23.96
CA ARG A 5 13.69 38.35 -24.25
C ARG A 5 13.64 37.33 -23.11
N ILE A 6 12.55 37.28 -22.37
CA ILE A 6 12.29 36.20 -21.40
C ILE A 6 11.58 35.07 -22.16
N LEU A 7 12.27 33.94 -22.26
CA LEU A 7 11.74 32.65 -22.72
C LEU A 7 10.77 32.11 -21.67
N LEU A 8 9.48 32.03 -22.01
CA LEU A 8 8.50 31.25 -21.26
C LEU A 8 8.67 29.77 -21.63
N GLY A 9 9.62 29.11 -20.96
CA GLY A 9 9.66 27.65 -20.89
C GLY A 9 8.62 27.19 -19.87
N ILE A 10 7.43 26.79 -20.32
CA ILE A 10 6.48 26.06 -19.49
C ILE A 10 7.00 24.63 -19.40
N GLY A 11 7.98 24.42 -18.52
CA GLY A 11 8.36 23.09 -18.06
C GLY A 11 7.20 22.50 -17.25
N GLY A 12 6.79 21.28 -17.60
CA GLY A 12 5.69 20.58 -16.95
C GLY A 12 5.83 20.59 -15.43
N ALA A 13 4.81 21.12 -14.76
CA ALA A 13 4.70 21.07 -13.31
C ALA A 13 4.51 19.61 -12.89
N GLY A 14 5.61 18.97 -12.52
CA GLY A 14 5.61 17.72 -11.75
C GLY A 14 4.85 17.94 -10.45
N VAL A 15 3.93 17.04 -10.18
CA VAL A 15 2.87 17.12 -9.17
C VAL A 15 3.48 17.23 -7.76
N THR A 16 3.38 18.45 -7.22
CA THR A 16 3.12 18.83 -5.81
C THR A 16 3.71 17.98 -4.67
N THR A 17 4.77 18.53 -4.05
CA THR A 17 4.86 18.82 -2.60
C THR A 17 4.16 17.86 -1.62
N LEU A 18 4.81 16.75 -1.27
CA LEU A 18 4.47 15.94 -0.08
C LEU A 18 5.05 16.48 1.24
N ALA A 19 5.67 17.67 1.23
CA ALA A 19 6.51 18.14 2.34
C ALA A 19 5.95 19.34 3.15
N ALA A 20 4.69 19.75 2.98
CA ALA A 20 4.18 20.92 3.68
C ALA A 20 3.10 20.57 4.73
N LEU A 21 3.40 20.94 5.98
CA LEU A 21 2.51 21.32 7.08
C LEU A 21 2.27 20.32 8.22
N PHE A 22 3.24 20.32 9.14
CA PHE A 22 2.96 20.17 10.57
C PHE A 22 2.24 21.44 11.07
N GLY A 23 0.95 21.30 11.44
CA GLY A 23 0.17 22.34 12.12
C GLY A 23 -1.35 22.11 12.09
N THR A 24 -1.96 22.03 13.28
CA THR A 24 -3.41 21.94 13.62
C THR A 24 -4.05 20.52 13.59
N SER A 25 -4.57 20.08 14.73
CA SER A 25 -5.15 18.74 14.94
C SER A 25 -6.32 18.42 14.00
N GLN A 26 -7.12 19.41 13.61
CA GLN A 26 -8.23 19.24 12.67
C GLN A 26 -7.77 18.94 11.23
N ILE A 27 -6.65 19.53 10.79
CA ILE A 27 -6.06 19.20 9.48
C ILE A 27 -5.48 17.79 9.52
N LYS A 28 -4.84 17.41 10.63
CA LYS A 28 -4.30 16.06 10.82
C LYS A 28 -5.41 15.00 10.78
N GLU A 29 -6.53 15.26 11.46
CA GLU A 29 -7.71 14.39 11.44
C GLU A 29 -8.33 14.33 10.05
N ARG A 30 -8.54 15.47 9.38
CA ARG A 30 -9.09 15.50 8.02
C ARG A 30 -8.21 14.77 7.02
N ASN A 31 -6.89 14.89 7.14
CA ASN A 31 -5.92 14.18 6.30
C ASN A 31 -5.95 12.68 6.59
N TYR A 32 -6.03 12.28 7.87
CA TYR A 32 -6.20 10.89 8.26
C TYR A 32 -7.47 10.29 7.66
N GLN A 33 -8.62 10.96 7.82
CA GLN A 33 -9.89 10.50 7.26
C GLN A 33 -9.85 10.41 5.73
N THR A 34 -9.21 11.38 5.06
CA THR A 34 -9.05 11.37 3.60
C THR A 34 -8.18 10.20 3.15
N LYS A 35 -7.08 9.94 3.86
CA LYS A 35 -6.17 8.80 3.63
C LYS A 35 -6.89 7.47 3.82
N MET A 36 -7.59 7.29 4.94
CA MET A 36 -8.35 6.07 5.21
C MET A 36 -9.46 5.85 4.17
N ARG A 37 -10.17 6.91 3.75
CA ARG A 37 -11.14 6.81 2.66
C ARG A 37 -10.49 6.28 1.38
N LYS A 38 -9.35 6.84 0.98
CA LYS A 38 -8.60 6.40 -0.20
C LYS A 38 -8.20 4.92 -0.09
N PHE A 39 -7.67 4.51 1.07
CA PHE A 39 -7.28 3.13 1.32
C PHE A 39 -8.48 2.17 1.26
N ARG A 40 -9.63 2.56 1.82
CA ARG A 40 -10.88 1.79 1.71
C ARG A 40 -11.34 1.63 0.26
N GLU A 41 -11.25 2.70 -0.54
CA GLU A 41 -11.58 2.65 -1.96
C GLU A 41 -10.63 1.73 -2.74
N THR A 42 -9.33 1.76 -2.43
CA THR A 42 -8.33 0.83 -2.97
C THR A 42 -8.67 -0.61 -2.61
N ALA A 43 -8.93 -0.91 -1.34
CA ALA A 43 -9.34 -2.24 -0.89
C ALA A 43 -10.59 -2.74 -1.63
N LYS A 44 -11.63 -1.91 -1.73
CA LYS A 44 -12.87 -2.27 -2.46
C LYS A 44 -12.58 -2.60 -3.92
N ARG A 45 -11.79 -1.77 -4.61
CA ARG A 45 -11.46 -1.96 -6.03
C ARG A 45 -10.66 -3.23 -6.25
N VAL A 46 -9.60 -3.42 -5.46
CA VAL A 46 -8.68 -4.56 -5.58
C VAL A 46 -9.39 -5.86 -5.23
N ASN A 47 -10.20 -5.89 -4.17
CA ASN A 47 -10.99 -7.07 -3.81
C ASN A 47 -12.02 -7.42 -4.89
N GLY A 48 -12.56 -6.42 -5.59
CA GLY A 48 -13.35 -6.65 -6.81
C GLY A 48 -12.59 -7.46 -7.85
N TYR A 49 -11.33 -7.09 -8.13
CA TYR A 49 -10.48 -7.82 -9.08
C TYR A 49 -10.07 -9.20 -8.56
N LEU A 50 -9.65 -9.31 -7.30
CA LEU A 50 -9.26 -10.57 -6.68
C LEU A 50 -10.42 -11.57 -6.66
N SER A 51 -11.66 -11.12 -6.45
CA SER A 51 -12.83 -12.00 -6.51
C SER A 51 -13.12 -12.57 -7.91
N SER A 52 -12.59 -11.93 -8.95
CA SER A 52 -12.79 -12.31 -10.36
C SER A 52 -11.61 -13.06 -10.97
N THR A 53 -10.49 -13.17 -10.25
CA THR A 53 -9.23 -13.75 -10.70
C THR A 53 -8.83 -14.84 -9.71
N GLY A 54 -8.14 -15.92 -10.11
CA GLY A 54 -7.93 -17.14 -9.31
C GLY A 54 -7.10 -17.03 -8.01
N TRP A 55 -7.22 -15.94 -7.26
CA TRP A 55 -6.57 -15.62 -5.98
C TRP A 55 -7.30 -16.20 -4.75
N GLY A 56 -8.35 -16.99 -4.97
CA GLY A 56 -9.08 -17.66 -3.90
C GLY A 56 -9.78 -16.67 -2.96
N ASP A 57 -9.55 -16.83 -1.65
CA ASP A 57 -10.10 -15.98 -0.59
C ASP A 57 -9.16 -14.84 -0.17
N ALA A 58 -8.06 -14.61 -0.91
CA ALA A 58 -7.14 -13.52 -0.64
C ALA A 58 -7.83 -12.15 -0.82
N LYS A 59 -7.67 -11.28 0.17
CA LYS A 59 -8.24 -9.94 0.14
C LYS A 59 -7.36 -8.91 0.83
N LEU A 60 -7.46 -7.68 0.35
CA LEU A 60 -6.95 -6.50 1.02
C LEU A 60 -7.99 -6.04 2.05
N TYR A 61 -7.67 -6.21 3.33
CA TYR A 61 -8.59 -5.83 4.41
C TYR A 61 -8.68 -4.31 4.55
N ASP A 62 -9.79 -3.83 5.14
CA ASP A 62 -9.97 -2.42 5.49
C ASP A 62 -8.74 -1.89 6.28
N PRO A 63 -8.24 -0.67 6.00
CA PRO A 63 -7.04 -0.13 6.64
C PRO A 63 -7.11 -0.01 8.18
N GLU A 64 -8.31 -0.05 8.75
CA GLU A 64 -8.54 -0.03 10.20
C GLU A 64 -8.87 -1.42 10.77
N HIS A 65 -8.89 -2.46 9.94
CA HIS A 65 -9.12 -3.81 10.39
C HIS A 65 -7.99 -4.31 11.32
N VAL A 66 -8.35 -5.00 12.40
CA VAL A 66 -7.41 -5.51 13.43
C VAL A 66 -6.30 -6.42 12.88
N MET A 67 -6.55 -7.05 11.73
CA MET A 67 -5.57 -7.89 11.01
C MET A 67 -4.25 -7.15 10.81
N TRP A 68 -4.27 -5.87 10.44
CA TRP A 68 -3.05 -5.11 10.18
C TRP A 68 -2.13 -5.07 11.38
N ASN A 69 -2.68 -4.80 12.56
CA ASN A 69 -1.91 -4.79 13.81
C ASN A 69 -1.35 -6.18 14.12
N LYS A 70 -2.20 -7.22 14.05
CA LYS A 70 -1.79 -8.61 14.29
C LYS A 70 -0.68 -9.07 13.34
N LYS A 71 -0.83 -8.75 12.05
CA LYS A 71 0.12 -9.13 11.00
C LYS A 71 1.46 -8.40 11.16
N PHE A 72 1.42 -7.10 11.44
CA PHE A 72 2.63 -6.31 11.69
C PHE A 72 3.38 -6.82 12.92
N SER A 73 2.70 -7.03 14.05
CA SER A 73 3.32 -7.58 15.25
C SER A 73 3.89 -9.00 15.03
N TYR A 74 3.21 -9.82 14.22
CA TYR A 74 3.75 -11.12 13.83
C TYR A 74 5.06 -10.97 13.03
N PHE A 75 5.11 -10.06 12.05
CA PHE A 75 6.31 -9.80 11.28
C PHE A 75 7.45 -9.23 12.12
N GLU A 76 7.17 -8.30 13.03
CA GLU A 76 8.13 -7.80 14.02
C GLU A 76 8.68 -8.91 14.91
N SER A 77 7.82 -9.80 15.42
CA SER A 77 8.25 -10.93 16.27
C SER A 77 9.18 -11.90 15.53
N SER A 78 9.01 -12.02 14.22
CA SER A 78 9.89 -12.81 13.33
C SER A 78 11.13 -12.06 12.86
N MET A 79 11.31 -10.81 13.33
CA MET A 79 12.35 -9.88 12.88
C MET A 79 12.39 -9.69 11.36
N TRP A 80 11.26 -9.86 10.68
CA TRP A 80 11.17 -9.79 9.22
C TRP A 80 12.15 -10.74 8.49
N ASN A 81 12.44 -11.91 9.06
CA ASN A 81 13.45 -12.85 8.54
C ASN A 81 13.01 -13.69 7.33
N ASP A 82 11.76 -13.59 6.90
CA ASP A 82 11.25 -14.32 5.72
C ASP A 82 11.81 -13.72 4.42
N ALA A 83 12.21 -14.59 3.48
CA ALA A 83 12.78 -14.20 2.20
C ALA A 83 11.86 -13.29 1.37
N LYS A 84 10.53 -13.37 1.55
CA LYS A 84 9.57 -12.47 0.87
C LYS A 84 9.77 -10.99 1.19
N PHE A 85 10.44 -10.67 2.31
CA PHE A 85 10.72 -9.29 2.71
C PHE A 85 12.01 -8.73 2.11
N THR A 86 12.71 -9.47 1.24
CA THR A 86 13.96 -9.03 0.61
C THR A 86 13.80 -7.72 -0.16
N HIS A 87 12.65 -7.53 -0.82
CA HIS A 87 12.36 -6.33 -1.61
C HIS A 87 11.49 -5.30 -0.88
N LEU A 88 11.14 -5.53 0.40
CA LEU A 88 10.39 -4.58 1.21
C LEU A 88 11.31 -3.41 1.62
N PRO A 89 10.99 -2.15 1.27
CA PRO A 89 11.74 -0.99 1.75
C PRO A 89 11.87 -1.00 3.27
N LYS A 90 13.02 -0.57 3.78
CA LYS A 90 13.29 -0.58 5.23
C LYS A 90 12.32 0.33 5.98
N GLU A 91 11.91 1.41 5.34
CA GLU A 91 10.99 2.42 5.86
C GLU A 91 9.62 1.81 6.17
N ALA A 92 9.17 0.84 5.37
CA ALA A 92 7.89 0.15 5.59
C ALA A 92 7.89 -0.73 6.86
N LYS A 93 9.06 -0.99 7.46
CA LYS A 93 9.21 -1.77 8.70
C LYS A 93 9.22 -0.90 9.96
N ASN A 94 9.27 0.43 9.82
CA ASN A 94 9.44 1.36 10.95
C ASN A 94 8.21 1.44 11.84
N SER A 95 7.01 1.32 11.26
CA SER A 95 5.75 1.43 11.99
C SER A 95 4.61 0.74 11.26
N LEU A 96 3.53 0.45 11.99
CA LEU A 96 2.28 -0.06 11.42
C LEU A 96 1.70 0.90 10.36
N ASP A 97 1.81 2.21 10.56
CA ASP A 97 1.30 3.18 9.58
C ASP A 97 2.15 3.15 8.30
N ASP A 98 3.48 3.09 8.42
CA ASP A 98 4.37 2.99 7.25
C ASP A 98 4.15 1.70 6.47
N PHE A 99 3.94 0.59 7.17
CA PHE A 99 3.62 -0.69 6.55
C PHE A 99 2.29 -0.64 5.78
N LYS A 100 1.24 -0.07 6.39
CA LYS A 100 -0.04 0.13 5.70
C LYS A 100 0.13 1.04 4.49
N ASN A 101 0.85 2.15 4.63
CA ASN A 101 1.09 3.09 3.52
C ASN A 101 1.75 2.38 2.35
N PHE A 102 2.83 1.66 2.62
CA PHE A 102 3.51 0.86 1.62
C PHE A 102 2.52 -0.08 0.91
N CYS A 103 1.73 -0.84 1.66
CA CYS A 103 0.81 -1.82 1.09
C CYS A 103 -0.28 -1.19 0.22
N PHE A 104 -0.98 -0.17 0.72
CA PHE A 104 -2.07 0.46 -0.01
C PHE A 104 -1.57 1.25 -1.22
N GLU A 105 -0.46 1.99 -1.10
CA GLU A 105 0.10 2.76 -2.22
C GLU A 105 0.70 1.85 -3.29
N THR A 106 1.46 0.83 -2.90
CA THR A 106 2.06 -0.11 -3.86
C THR A 106 0.98 -0.90 -4.60
N ILE A 107 -0.05 -1.39 -3.90
CA ILE A 107 -1.17 -2.07 -4.55
C ILE A 107 -1.93 -1.12 -5.47
N GLU A 108 -2.17 0.14 -5.06
CA GLU A 108 -2.87 1.10 -5.91
C GLU A 108 -2.11 1.38 -7.22
N LEU A 109 -0.79 1.62 -7.12
CA LEU A 109 0.08 1.87 -8.27
C LEU A 109 0.14 0.69 -9.24
N ASN A 110 -0.02 -0.52 -8.71
CA ASN A 110 0.11 -1.77 -9.46
C ASN A 110 -1.21 -2.53 -9.59
N ALA A 111 -2.37 -1.90 -9.36
CA ALA A 111 -3.67 -2.57 -9.40
C ALA A 111 -3.97 -3.24 -10.76
N LYS A 112 -3.33 -2.75 -11.82
CA LYS A 112 -3.39 -3.33 -13.17
C LYS A 112 -2.72 -4.70 -13.30
N ASP A 113 -1.83 -5.07 -12.38
CA ASP A 113 -1.16 -6.37 -12.37
C ASP A 113 -2.17 -7.52 -12.27
N VAL A 114 -3.26 -7.31 -11.55
CA VAL A 114 -4.34 -8.29 -11.37
C VAL A 114 -5.33 -8.26 -12.53
N LEU A 115 -5.42 -7.14 -13.26
CA LEU A 115 -6.31 -6.97 -14.42
C LEU A 115 -5.80 -7.67 -15.67
N GLY A 116 -4.48 -7.85 -15.79
CA GLY A 116 -3.85 -8.40 -17.00
C GLY A 116 -3.83 -9.93 -17.10
N ASN A 117 -4.39 -10.67 -16.15
CA ASN A 117 -4.28 -12.14 -16.02
C ASN A 117 -2.83 -12.71 -15.90
N ASP A 118 -1.80 -11.87 -15.96
CA ASP A 118 -0.39 -12.30 -15.85
C ASP A 118 0.08 -12.55 -14.42
N LEU A 119 -0.73 -12.20 -13.41
CA LEU A 119 -0.38 -12.40 -12.00
C LEU A 119 -1.38 -13.31 -11.29
N SER A 120 -0.88 -14.43 -10.78
CA SER A 120 -1.58 -15.35 -9.90
C SER A 120 -0.76 -15.61 -8.64
N ALA A 121 -1.41 -16.04 -7.56
CA ALA A 121 -0.76 -16.36 -6.30
C ALA A 121 0.39 -17.38 -6.44
N SER A 122 0.33 -18.26 -7.43
CA SER A 122 1.35 -19.29 -7.70
C SER A 122 2.55 -18.79 -8.53
N ASN A 123 2.51 -17.58 -9.07
CA ASN A 123 3.53 -17.05 -9.98
C ASN A 123 3.91 -15.59 -9.67
N ILE A 124 4.01 -15.26 -8.39
CA ILE A 124 4.42 -13.92 -7.96
C ILE A 124 5.94 -13.80 -8.10
N ALA A 125 6.38 -12.96 -9.03
CA ALA A 125 7.79 -12.60 -9.14
C ALA A 125 8.28 -11.94 -7.83
N PRO A 126 9.56 -12.13 -7.42
CA PRO A 126 10.08 -11.56 -6.17
C PRO A 126 9.86 -10.05 -6.02
N THR A 127 9.96 -9.29 -7.12
CA THR A 127 9.70 -7.85 -7.16
C THR A 127 8.24 -7.46 -6.90
N LYS A 128 7.32 -8.42 -6.99
CA LYS A 128 5.90 -8.30 -6.70
C LYS A 128 5.48 -9.01 -5.41
N GLY A 129 6.43 -9.42 -4.57
CA GLY A 129 6.17 -10.10 -3.29
C GLY A 129 5.29 -9.30 -2.32
N TYR A 130 5.07 -8.00 -2.57
CA TYR A 130 4.11 -7.19 -1.81
C TYR A 130 2.68 -7.75 -1.82
N TRP A 131 2.27 -8.47 -2.86
CA TRP A 131 0.96 -9.13 -2.86
C TRP A 131 0.83 -10.14 -1.72
N ASP A 132 1.89 -10.88 -1.37
CA ASP A 132 1.84 -11.91 -0.32
C ASP A 132 1.71 -11.35 1.10
N TYR A 133 2.41 -10.25 1.37
CA TYR A 133 2.40 -9.67 2.72
C TYR A 133 1.40 -8.52 2.88
N CYS A 134 0.81 -8.00 1.81
CA CYS A 134 -0.25 -6.99 1.88
C CYS A 134 -1.67 -7.57 1.73
N LEU A 135 -1.82 -8.74 1.10
CA LEU A 135 -3.08 -9.48 1.10
C LEU A 135 -3.12 -10.47 2.26
N GLU A 136 -4.33 -10.90 2.64
CA GLU A 136 -4.51 -11.97 3.61
C GLU A 136 -5.72 -12.83 3.25
N THR A 137 -5.65 -14.12 3.57
CA THR A 137 -6.73 -15.10 3.39
C THR A 137 -7.58 -15.18 4.65
N ASP A 138 -8.80 -15.74 4.57
CA ASP A 138 -9.62 -15.95 5.77
C ASP A 138 -8.97 -16.98 6.71
N HIS A 139 -8.32 -18.00 6.14
CA HIS A 139 -7.57 -18.97 6.91
C HIS A 139 -6.35 -18.33 7.61
N GLY A 140 -5.55 -17.54 6.89
CA GLY A 140 -4.39 -16.85 7.47
C GLY A 140 -4.79 -15.84 8.54
N LEU A 141 -5.90 -15.13 8.36
CA LEU A 141 -6.46 -14.28 9.41
C LEU A 141 -6.79 -15.08 10.68
N ARG A 142 -7.47 -16.22 10.56
CA ARG A 142 -7.80 -17.07 11.73
C ARG A 142 -6.53 -17.50 12.46
N GLN A 143 -5.49 -17.87 11.72
CA GLN A 143 -4.20 -18.24 12.32
C GLN A 143 -3.54 -17.05 13.03
N LEU A 144 -3.60 -15.84 12.46
CA LEU A 144 -3.08 -14.62 13.10
C LEU A 144 -3.87 -14.24 14.36
N MET A 145 -5.18 -14.47 14.37
CA MET A 145 -6.03 -14.15 15.53
C MET A 145 -5.85 -15.12 16.70
N ASN A 146 -5.46 -16.36 16.41
CA ASN A 146 -5.19 -17.40 17.42
C ASN A 146 -3.76 -17.36 17.98
N LYS A 147 -2.93 -16.43 17.49
CA LYS A 147 -1.59 -16.12 18.02
C LYS A 147 -1.64 -14.86 18.88
#